data_AF-A0A4Q3TBF6-F1
#
_entry.id   AF-A0A4Q3TBF6-F1
#
_cell.length_a   1.000
_cell.length_b   1.000
_cell.length_c   1.000
_cell.angle_alpha   90.00
_cell.angle_beta   90.00
_cell.angle_gamma   90.00
#
_symmetry.space_group_name_H-M   'P 1'
#
loop_
_entity.id
_entity.type
_entity.pdbx_description
1 polymer ?
#
loop_
_entity_poly.entity_id
_entity_poly.type
_entity_poly.pdbx_seq_one_letter_code
_entity_poly.pdbx_strand_id
1 'polypeptide(L)'
;LTCRSVAPASANTPLRPAPTTRFPTTATLRAPAVTLMDADPDRLANRVREVEGAINRAGFVCKVEDVNAVEAWIGSLPGQAYADLRRPLVSSLNLCDMMPMSAIWPGPAVNAHLSAECQKRGYSGLQPALLVTRTAGTTPFRFDLHQGDVGHTMIVGPTGSGKSVLLNTLAMQWLRYPEAQVFYFDKGASSRASTLLTGGQFYVLGGDQSELAFQPLAHLDAPDDRAWAQEWVQDIVAAEGVPITPPVKDEIWSGLRNLAEGPRDQRTLTLLAATIQDQAVKAALTPYTLSGPYGHLLDANQNTLKPAAWQTFEMAELMASKSALAPVLTYIFRSLERRFDGRPTLLVLDEAWLFLDQGAFAAKIREWLKTLRKFNVAVVFATQSLA
;
A
#
# COMPACT_ATOMS: atom_id res chain seq x y z
N LEU A 1 -40.77 38.91 -4.87
CA LEU A 1 -39.48 39.64 -4.82
C LEU A 1 -38.43 38.78 -5.53
N THR A 2 -37.76 39.28 -6.56
CA THR A 2 -36.64 38.59 -7.23
C THR A 2 -35.33 39.26 -6.85
N CYS A 3 -34.34 38.49 -6.40
CA CYS A 3 -33.05 39.03 -5.93
C CYS A 3 -31.92 38.77 -6.94
N ARG A 4 -30.97 39.69 -7.03
CA ARG A 4 -29.75 39.61 -7.85
C ARG A 4 -28.51 39.81 -6.99
N SER A 5 -27.44 39.07 -7.25
CA SER A 5 -26.11 39.40 -6.75
C SER A 5 -25.43 40.41 -7.67
N VAL A 6 -24.84 41.47 -7.13
CA VAL A 6 -23.92 42.35 -7.86
C VAL A 6 -22.52 42.07 -7.33
N ALA A 7 -21.69 41.39 -8.12
CA ALA A 7 -20.28 41.18 -7.77
C ALA A 7 -19.46 42.43 -8.15
N PRO A 8 -18.65 43.02 -7.24
CA PRO A 8 -17.71 44.06 -7.60
C PRO A 8 -16.48 43.44 -8.28
N ALA A 9 -16.09 43.99 -9.43
CA ALA A 9 -14.90 43.57 -10.16
C ALA A 9 -13.63 44.21 -9.57
N SER A 10 -12.77 43.41 -8.94
CA SER A 10 -11.35 43.77 -8.76
C SER A 10 -10.47 42.53 -8.55
N ALA A 11 -9.59 42.25 -9.50
CA ALA A 11 -8.18 41.85 -9.31
C ALA A 11 -7.55 41.45 -10.64
N ASN A 12 -6.53 42.20 -11.04
CA ASN A 12 -5.63 41.88 -12.15
C ASN A 12 -4.69 40.73 -11.76
N THR A 13 -4.68 39.62 -12.50
CA THR A 13 -3.54 38.69 -12.55
C THR A 13 -3.52 37.96 -13.91
N PRO A 14 -2.40 37.94 -14.66
CA PRO A 14 -2.37 37.31 -15.97
C PRO A 14 -2.05 35.81 -15.85
N LEU A 15 -2.96 34.94 -16.25
CA LEU A 15 -2.69 33.52 -16.49
C LEU A 15 -2.71 33.25 -18.01
N ARG A 16 -1.65 32.59 -18.50
CA ARG A 16 -1.41 32.25 -19.91
C ARG A 16 -2.52 31.34 -20.50
N PRO A 17 -2.80 31.41 -21.82
CA PRO A 17 -3.87 30.64 -22.43
C PRO A 17 -3.43 29.20 -22.78
N ALA A 18 -4.29 28.22 -22.49
CA ALA A 18 -4.29 26.89 -23.10
C ALA A 18 -5.44 26.81 -24.14
N PRO A 19 -5.34 25.99 -25.20
CA PRO A 19 -6.19 26.10 -26.38
C PRO A 19 -7.63 25.67 -26.10
N THR A 20 -8.58 26.53 -26.50
CA THR A 20 -10.02 26.36 -26.27
C THR A 20 -10.70 25.68 -27.45
N THR A 21 -11.20 24.46 -27.25
CA THR A 21 -12.36 23.96 -28.01
C THR A 21 -13.60 24.68 -27.50
N ARG A 22 -14.14 25.61 -28.30
CA ARG A 22 -15.35 26.38 -27.98
C ARG A 22 -16.59 25.49 -28.11
N PHE A 23 -17.19 25.11 -26.99
CA PHE A 23 -18.61 24.79 -26.93
C PHE A 23 -19.38 26.03 -26.44
N PRO A 24 -20.47 26.46 -27.10
CA PRO A 24 -21.30 27.54 -26.59
C PRO A 24 -22.25 26.96 -25.53
N THR A 25 -21.76 26.76 -24.32
CA THR A 25 -22.63 26.37 -23.20
C THR A 25 -23.11 27.64 -22.51
N THR A 26 -24.29 28.14 -22.89
CA THR A 26 -24.95 29.23 -22.18
C THR A 26 -25.46 28.69 -20.84
N ALA A 27 -24.73 28.94 -19.75
CA ALA A 27 -25.19 28.61 -18.42
C ALA A 27 -26.17 29.70 -17.94
N THR A 28 -27.34 29.28 -17.47
CA THR A 28 -28.37 30.20 -16.97
C THR A 28 -28.43 30.05 -15.46
N LEU A 29 -27.99 31.06 -14.70
CA LEU A 29 -28.18 31.15 -13.26
C LEU A 29 -29.59 31.70 -12.99
N ARG A 30 -30.37 31.01 -12.15
CA ARG A 30 -31.74 31.43 -11.78
C ARG A 30 -31.71 32.54 -10.75
N ALA A 31 -32.60 33.52 -10.90
CA ALA A 31 -32.82 34.49 -9.85
C ALA A 31 -33.65 33.84 -8.72
N PRO A 32 -33.18 33.79 -7.47
CA PRO A 32 -34.01 33.32 -6.37
C PRO A 32 -35.23 34.23 -6.22
N ALA A 33 -36.40 33.62 -6.08
CA ALA A 33 -37.67 34.30 -5.87
C ALA A 33 -38.16 34.08 -4.44
N VAL A 34 -38.62 35.17 -3.80
CA VAL A 34 -39.30 35.14 -2.51
C VAL A 34 -40.77 35.51 -2.73
N THR A 35 -41.67 34.59 -2.40
CA THR A 35 -43.13 34.79 -2.47
C THR A 35 -43.66 35.16 -1.09
N LEU A 36 -44.36 36.28 -1.01
CA LEU A 36 -45.04 36.74 0.21
C LEU A 36 -46.55 36.79 -0.07
N MET A 37 -47.34 36.36 0.90
CA MET A 37 -48.81 36.36 0.81
C MET A 37 -49.38 36.96 2.10
N ASP A 38 -50.36 37.85 1.97
CA ASP A 38 -51.20 38.35 3.08
C ASP A 38 -52.59 38.65 2.53
N ALA A 39 -53.63 38.50 3.36
CA ALA A 39 -55.00 38.84 2.99
C ALA A 39 -55.24 40.36 2.97
N ASP A 40 -54.41 41.13 3.67
CA ASP A 40 -54.46 42.59 3.74
C ASP A 40 -53.35 43.21 2.87
N PRO A 41 -53.70 43.99 1.84
CA PRO A 41 -52.74 44.63 0.94
C PRO A 41 -51.72 45.53 1.65
N ASP A 42 -52.12 46.25 2.69
CA ASP A 42 -51.24 47.20 3.38
C ASP A 42 -50.19 46.46 4.22
N ARG A 43 -50.60 45.35 4.86
CA ARG A 43 -49.67 44.47 5.57
C ARG A 43 -48.71 43.77 4.61
N LEU A 44 -49.18 43.32 3.45
CA LEU A 44 -48.32 42.75 2.42
C LEU A 44 -47.26 43.75 1.96
N ALA A 45 -47.66 44.99 1.68
CA ALA A 45 -46.74 46.05 1.25
C ALA A 45 -45.67 46.38 2.31
N ASN A 46 -46.02 46.36 3.60
CA ASN A 46 -45.07 46.52 4.70
C ASN A 46 -44.05 45.37 4.73
N ARG A 47 -44.52 44.12 4.67
CA ARG A 47 -43.64 42.92 4.67
C ARG A 47 -42.71 42.88 3.47
N VAL A 48 -43.20 43.28 2.29
CA VAL A 48 -42.39 43.39 1.07
C VAL A 48 -41.23 44.36 1.30
N ARG A 49 -41.49 45.55 1.87
CA ARG A 49 -40.45 46.55 2.18
C ARG A 49 -39.44 46.04 3.21
N GLU A 50 -39.89 45.31 4.23
CA GLU A 50 -39.00 44.72 5.24
C GLU A 50 -38.03 43.68 4.64
N VAL A 51 -38.57 42.75 3.85
CA VAL A 51 -37.80 41.69 3.20
C VAL A 51 -36.85 42.28 2.15
N GLU A 52 -37.32 43.20 1.32
CA GLU A 52 -36.49 43.94 0.37
C GLU A 52 -35.34 44.68 1.09
N GLY A 53 -35.63 45.36 2.20
CA GLY A 53 -34.62 46.02 3.02
C GLY A 53 -33.59 45.05 3.59
N ALA A 54 -33.99 43.86 4.03
CA ALA A 54 -33.07 42.84 4.52
C ALA A 54 -32.13 42.31 3.42
N ILE A 55 -32.68 42.05 2.23
CA ILE A 55 -31.93 41.59 1.06
C ILE A 55 -30.94 42.65 0.59
N ASN A 56 -31.38 43.91 0.50
CA ASN A 56 -30.53 45.03 0.10
C ASN A 56 -29.40 45.29 1.11
N ARG A 57 -29.65 45.15 2.43
CA ARG A 57 -28.60 45.23 3.46
C ARG A 57 -27.56 44.13 3.34
N ALA A 58 -27.92 42.96 2.79
CA ALA A 58 -26.99 41.87 2.50
C ALA A 58 -26.20 42.06 1.18
N GLY A 59 -26.37 43.20 0.49
CA GLY A 59 -25.64 43.54 -0.73
C GLY A 59 -26.25 43.00 -2.03
N PHE A 60 -27.45 42.41 -1.96
CA PHE A 60 -28.17 41.94 -3.14
C PHE A 60 -29.15 43.01 -3.63
N VAL A 61 -29.41 43.05 -4.94
CA VAL A 61 -30.42 43.95 -5.52
C VAL A 61 -31.73 43.19 -5.66
N CYS A 62 -32.76 43.64 -4.96
CA CYS A 62 -34.09 43.06 -5.09
C CYS A 62 -34.99 43.89 -6.02
N LYS A 63 -35.93 43.23 -6.70
CA LYS A 63 -37.02 43.88 -7.45
C LYS A 63 -38.35 43.27 -7.04
N VAL A 64 -39.29 44.13 -6.65
CA VAL A 64 -40.71 43.77 -6.54
C VAL A 64 -41.22 43.49 -7.94
N GLU A 65 -41.75 42.28 -8.15
CA GLU A 65 -42.34 41.90 -9.44
C GLU A 65 -43.80 42.33 -9.48
N ASP A 66 -44.18 42.96 -10.57
CA ASP A 66 -45.51 43.51 -10.84
C ASP A 66 -46.13 42.84 -12.08
N VAL A 67 -45.67 43.19 -13.27
CA VAL A 67 -46.23 42.75 -14.56
C VAL A 67 -46.03 41.25 -14.78
N ASN A 68 -44.90 40.70 -14.32
CA ASN A 68 -44.56 39.29 -14.47
C ASN A 68 -44.73 38.50 -13.15
N ALA A 69 -45.63 38.95 -12.26
CA ALA A 69 -45.77 38.35 -10.94
C ALA A 69 -46.19 36.86 -11.00
N VAL A 70 -47.02 36.49 -11.99
CA VAL A 70 -47.46 35.11 -12.19
C VAL A 70 -46.31 34.23 -12.68
N GLU A 71 -45.55 34.70 -13.68
CA GLU A 71 -44.39 33.99 -14.23
C GLU A 71 -43.27 33.87 -13.19
N ALA A 72 -43.03 34.92 -12.41
CA ALA A 72 -42.07 34.89 -11.30
C ALA A 72 -42.47 33.88 -10.20
N TRP A 73 -43.78 33.74 -9.92
CA TRP A 73 -44.28 32.71 -9.01
C TRP A 73 -44.15 31.30 -9.61
N ILE A 74 -44.57 31.10 -10.86
CA ILE A 74 -44.45 29.81 -11.55
C ILE A 74 -42.99 29.38 -11.65
N GLY A 75 -42.07 30.30 -11.96
CA GLY A 75 -40.63 30.04 -12.05
C GLY A 75 -39.98 29.62 -10.72
N SER A 76 -40.63 29.90 -9.59
CA SER A 76 -40.21 29.41 -8.27
C SER A 76 -40.53 27.93 -8.05
N LEU A 77 -41.44 27.34 -8.86
CA LEU A 77 -41.82 25.94 -8.74
C LEU A 77 -40.79 25.01 -9.41
N PRO A 78 -40.47 23.86 -8.80
CA PRO A 78 -39.59 22.86 -9.42
C PRO A 78 -40.08 22.45 -10.81
N GLY A 79 -39.16 22.36 -11.78
CA GLY A 79 -39.47 21.95 -13.16
C GLY A 79 -39.98 23.07 -14.08
N GLN A 80 -40.39 24.22 -13.57
CA GLN A 80 -40.98 25.31 -14.35
C GLN A 80 -39.96 26.38 -14.79
N ALA A 81 -38.79 25.93 -15.27
CA ALA A 81 -37.67 26.81 -15.60
C ALA A 81 -37.95 27.81 -16.75
N TYR A 82 -38.95 27.53 -17.60
CA TYR A 82 -39.29 28.40 -18.72
C TYR A 82 -39.92 29.72 -18.26
N ALA A 83 -40.59 29.73 -17.10
CA ALA A 83 -41.31 30.88 -16.58
C ALA A 83 -40.37 31.92 -15.91
N ASP A 84 -39.10 31.57 -15.68
CA ASP A 84 -38.10 32.55 -15.26
C ASP A 84 -37.68 33.44 -16.45
N LEU A 85 -38.37 34.56 -16.57
CA LEU A 85 -38.16 35.56 -17.62
C LEU A 85 -36.86 36.35 -17.41
N ARG A 86 -36.29 36.35 -16.20
CA ARG A 86 -35.05 37.07 -15.90
C ARG A 86 -33.86 36.11 -15.89
N ARG A 87 -33.25 35.99 -17.06
CA ARG A 87 -32.02 35.23 -17.27
C ARG A 87 -30.83 36.19 -17.29
N PRO A 88 -30.21 36.54 -16.14
CA PRO A 88 -29.01 37.33 -16.14
C PRO A 88 -27.92 36.53 -16.87
N LEU A 89 -27.30 37.16 -17.87
CA LEU A 89 -26.09 36.62 -18.46
C LEU A 89 -24.99 36.74 -17.40
N VAL A 90 -24.42 35.60 -17.02
CA VAL A 90 -23.27 35.54 -16.12
C VAL A 90 -22.06 35.19 -16.98
N SER A 91 -20.94 35.90 -16.78
CA SER A 91 -19.68 35.56 -17.44
C SER A 91 -19.28 34.13 -17.08
N SER A 92 -18.73 33.38 -18.03
CA SER A 92 -18.22 32.04 -17.80
C SER A 92 -17.20 31.98 -16.65
N LEU A 93 -16.46 33.08 -16.40
CA LEU A 93 -15.52 33.18 -15.27
C LEU A 93 -16.26 33.18 -13.92
N ASN A 94 -17.23 34.08 -13.73
CA ASN A 94 -18.02 34.14 -12.49
C ASN A 94 -18.80 32.84 -12.26
N LEU A 95 -19.25 32.19 -13.33
CA LEU A 95 -19.86 30.88 -13.25
C LEU A 95 -18.86 29.82 -12.73
N CYS A 96 -17.65 29.77 -13.28
CA CYS A 96 -16.60 28.85 -12.80
C CYS A 96 -16.33 29.02 -11.29
N ASP A 97 -16.33 30.25 -10.79
CA ASP A 97 -16.13 30.56 -9.37
C ASP A 97 -17.34 30.19 -8.49
N MET A 98 -18.54 30.15 -9.06
CA MET A 98 -19.79 29.81 -8.37
C MET A 98 -20.17 28.33 -8.49
N MET A 99 -19.57 27.59 -9.42
CA MET A 99 -19.84 26.15 -9.55
C MET A 99 -19.24 25.42 -8.35
N PRO A 100 -20.03 24.66 -7.58
CA PRO A 100 -19.49 23.78 -6.56
C PRO A 100 -18.80 22.60 -7.25
N MET A 101 -17.55 22.79 -7.70
CA MET A 101 -16.73 21.74 -8.33
C MET A 101 -15.98 20.89 -7.30
N SER A 102 -16.50 20.75 -6.09
CA SER A 102 -15.95 19.81 -5.11
C SER A 102 -16.43 18.39 -5.44
N ALA A 103 -15.69 17.71 -6.31
CA ALA A 103 -15.83 16.27 -6.48
C ALA A 103 -14.85 15.54 -5.55
N ILE A 104 -15.29 14.41 -4.97
CA ILE A 104 -14.38 13.51 -4.26
C ILE A 104 -13.37 12.97 -5.27
N TRP A 105 -12.07 13.04 -4.96
CA TRP A 105 -11.02 12.47 -5.79
C TRP A 105 -11.24 10.95 -5.93
N PRO A 106 -11.46 10.41 -7.14
CA PRO A 106 -11.89 9.03 -7.35
C PRO A 106 -10.72 8.03 -7.46
N GLY A 107 -9.49 8.45 -7.14
CA GLY A 107 -8.29 7.65 -7.34
C GLY A 107 -7.77 7.65 -8.79
N PRO A 108 -6.56 7.12 -9.05
CA PRO A 108 -6.03 6.99 -10.39
C PRO A 108 -6.82 5.97 -11.21
N ALA A 109 -7.00 6.23 -12.52
CA ALA A 109 -7.68 5.29 -13.42
C ALA A 109 -6.88 4.00 -13.66
N VAL A 110 -5.54 4.11 -13.59
CA VAL A 110 -4.56 3.06 -13.88
C VAL A 110 -3.38 3.18 -12.92
N ASN A 111 -2.71 2.07 -12.65
CA ASN A 111 -1.40 2.08 -12.01
C ASN A 111 -0.32 2.42 -13.05
N ALA A 112 0.10 3.68 -13.10
CA ALA A 112 1.08 4.14 -14.09
C ALA A 112 2.46 3.47 -13.93
N HIS A 113 2.90 3.24 -12.69
CA HIS A 113 4.20 2.63 -12.39
C HIS A 113 4.26 1.17 -12.87
N LEU A 114 3.30 0.35 -12.43
CA LEU A 114 3.21 -1.05 -12.85
C LEU A 114 2.92 -1.18 -14.35
N SER A 115 2.25 -0.21 -14.97
CA SER A 115 2.14 -0.14 -16.45
C SER A 115 3.51 -0.02 -17.10
N ALA A 116 4.35 0.89 -16.64
CA ALA A 116 5.69 1.07 -17.17
C ALA A 116 6.58 -0.16 -16.91
N GLU A 117 6.55 -0.74 -15.70
CA GLU A 117 7.36 -1.92 -15.36
C GLU A 117 6.92 -3.17 -16.12
N CYS A 118 5.61 -3.41 -16.26
CA CYS A 118 5.09 -4.52 -17.06
C CYS A 118 5.45 -4.35 -18.54
N GLN A 119 5.42 -3.13 -19.07
CA GLN A 119 5.81 -2.84 -20.46
C GLN A 119 7.29 -3.15 -20.72
N LYS A 120 8.19 -2.80 -19.79
CA LYS A 120 9.62 -3.16 -19.87
C LYS A 120 9.84 -4.67 -19.97
N ARG A 121 8.90 -5.47 -19.43
CA ARG A 121 8.91 -6.94 -19.45
C ARG A 121 8.14 -7.55 -20.63
N GLY A 122 7.66 -6.74 -21.57
CA GLY A 122 6.95 -7.22 -22.76
C GLY A 122 5.44 -7.40 -22.60
N TYR A 123 4.86 -7.02 -21.46
CA TYR A 123 3.41 -7.02 -21.27
C TYR A 123 2.80 -5.70 -21.75
N SER A 124 2.07 -5.76 -22.85
CA SER A 124 1.34 -4.60 -23.40
C SER A 124 0.08 -4.31 -22.59
N GLY A 125 -0.22 -3.03 -22.36
CA GLY A 125 -1.48 -2.59 -21.77
C GLY A 125 -1.28 -1.83 -20.46
N LEU A 126 -2.28 -1.02 -20.12
CA LEU A 126 -2.29 -0.26 -18.88
C LEU A 126 -2.72 -1.18 -17.73
N GLN A 127 -1.93 -1.19 -16.66
CA GLN A 127 -2.27 -1.94 -15.45
C GLN A 127 -3.37 -1.19 -14.70
N PRO A 128 -4.49 -1.84 -14.37
CA PRO A 128 -5.59 -1.21 -13.63
C PRO A 128 -5.21 -0.89 -12.17
N ALA A 129 -5.87 0.08 -11.54
CA ALA A 129 -5.69 0.35 -10.11
C ALA A 129 -6.03 -0.89 -9.27
N LEU A 130 -5.29 -1.15 -8.18
CA LEU A 130 -5.31 -2.40 -7.42
C LEU A 130 -6.72 -2.91 -7.11
N LEU A 131 -7.60 -2.04 -6.63
CA LEU A 131 -8.99 -2.40 -6.34
C LEU A 131 -9.92 -1.18 -6.38
N VAL A 132 -11.22 -1.42 -6.53
CA VAL A 132 -12.25 -0.36 -6.51
C VAL A 132 -13.05 -0.45 -5.21
N THR A 133 -13.03 0.61 -4.41
CA THR A 133 -13.83 0.76 -3.18
C THR A 133 -14.90 1.84 -3.32
N ARG A 134 -15.59 2.11 -2.21
CA ARG A 134 -16.64 3.11 -2.09
C ARG A 134 -16.14 4.29 -1.24
N THR A 135 -16.38 5.51 -1.73
CA THR A 135 -16.24 6.74 -0.93
C THR A 135 -17.43 6.94 0.01
N ALA A 136 -17.39 7.96 0.88
CA ALA A 136 -18.57 8.34 1.67
C ALA A 136 -19.80 8.69 0.79
N GLY A 137 -19.58 9.12 -0.46
CA GLY A 137 -20.63 9.42 -1.43
C GLY A 137 -20.93 8.27 -2.39
N THR A 138 -21.36 8.62 -3.60
CA THR A 138 -21.67 7.68 -4.70
C THR A 138 -20.49 7.47 -5.64
N THR A 139 -19.38 8.19 -5.45
CA THR A 139 -18.19 8.10 -6.30
C THR A 139 -17.39 6.84 -5.98
N PRO A 140 -17.16 5.92 -6.95
CA PRO A 140 -16.23 4.80 -6.77
C PRO A 140 -14.80 5.31 -6.60
N PHE A 141 -14.04 4.70 -5.69
CA PHE A 141 -12.64 5.04 -5.44
C PHE A 141 -11.72 3.95 -5.95
N ARG A 142 -10.81 4.30 -6.84
CA ARG A 142 -9.79 3.41 -7.40
C ARG A 142 -8.58 3.48 -6.49
N PHE A 143 -8.41 2.46 -5.67
CA PHE A 143 -7.29 2.40 -4.74
C PHE A 143 -6.07 1.81 -5.42
N ASP A 144 -4.94 2.50 -5.25
CA ASP A 144 -3.62 2.09 -5.70
C ASP A 144 -2.64 2.27 -4.54
N LEU A 145 -1.68 1.36 -4.40
CA LEU A 145 -0.61 1.47 -3.40
C LEU A 145 0.50 2.43 -3.85
N HIS A 146 0.66 2.64 -5.16
CA HIS A 146 1.81 3.36 -5.69
C HIS A 146 1.59 4.87 -5.74
N GLN A 147 2.53 5.59 -5.17
CA GLN A 147 2.75 7.01 -5.42
C GLN A 147 4.10 7.17 -6.13
N GLY A 148 4.06 7.34 -7.45
CA GLY A 148 5.27 7.21 -8.27
C GLY A 148 5.78 5.78 -8.25
N ASP A 149 7.07 5.58 -7.97
CA ASP A 149 7.74 4.27 -7.89
C ASP A 149 7.62 3.57 -6.53
N VAL A 150 7.02 4.24 -5.53
CA VAL A 150 6.95 3.74 -4.15
C VAL A 150 5.56 3.17 -3.85
N GLY A 151 5.49 1.87 -3.54
CA GLY A 151 4.27 1.16 -3.15
C GLY A 151 4.20 0.74 -1.68
N HIS A 152 5.14 1.17 -0.83
CA HIS A 152 5.15 0.79 0.58
C HIS A 152 3.96 1.40 1.32
N THR A 153 3.26 0.59 2.13
CA THR A 153 2.01 0.95 2.79
C THR A 153 2.00 0.45 4.23
N MET A 154 1.48 1.25 5.17
CA MET A 154 1.27 0.84 6.55
C MET A 154 -0.24 0.83 6.86
N ILE A 155 -0.72 -0.26 7.44
CA ILE A 155 -2.10 -0.46 7.86
C ILE A 155 -2.12 -0.58 9.38
N VAL A 156 -2.92 0.26 10.01
CA VAL A 156 -3.05 0.35 11.46
C VAL A 156 -4.51 0.15 11.81
N GLY A 157 -4.79 -0.77 12.74
CA GLY A 157 -6.15 -0.96 13.23
C GLY A 157 -6.20 -1.94 14.39
N PRO A 158 -7.10 -1.72 15.39
CA PRO A 158 -7.22 -2.59 16.54
C PRO A 158 -7.70 -3.99 16.13
N THR A 159 -7.55 -4.96 17.03
CA THR A 159 -8.07 -6.32 16.85
C THR A 159 -9.56 -6.29 16.50
N GLY A 160 -9.96 -7.07 15.49
CA GLY A 160 -11.34 -7.13 15.02
C GLY A 160 -11.76 -6.02 14.04
N SER A 161 -10.89 -5.07 13.71
CA SER A 161 -11.19 -3.99 12.74
C SER A 161 -11.23 -4.42 11.26
N GLY A 162 -10.93 -5.69 10.97
CA GLY A 162 -10.89 -6.20 9.60
C GLY A 162 -9.52 -6.07 8.90
N LYS A 163 -8.44 -5.79 9.63
CA LYS A 163 -7.07 -5.68 9.09
C LYS A 163 -6.66 -6.89 8.23
N SER A 164 -6.81 -8.11 8.75
CA SER A 164 -6.44 -9.32 7.99
C SER A 164 -7.32 -9.50 6.76
N VAL A 165 -8.60 -9.09 6.80
CA VAL A 165 -9.48 -9.11 5.61
C VAL A 165 -8.96 -8.14 4.56
N LEU A 166 -8.58 -6.92 4.95
CA LEU A 166 -7.99 -5.94 4.05
C LEU A 166 -6.68 -6.46 3.44
N LEU A 167 -5.74 -6.95 4.25
CA LEU A 167 -4.46 -7.48 3.76
C LEU A 167 -4.63 -8.61 2.74
N ASN A 168 -5.46 -9.59 3.07
CA ASN A 168 -5.77 -10.69 2.16
C ASN A 168 -6.43 -10.20 0.87
N THR A 169 -7.33 -9.21 0.96
CA THR A 169 -7.95 -8.59 -0.21
C THR A 169 -6.90 -7.90 -1.08
N LEU A 170 -6.02 -7.08 -0.51
CA LEU A 170 -4.93 -6.42 -1.23
C LEU A 170 -4.03 -7.44 -1.93
N ALA A 171 -3.64 -8.49 -1.21
CA ALA A 171 -2.76 -9.52 -1.72
C ALA A 171 -3.41 -10.34 -2.85
N MET A 172 -4.67 -10.76 -2.72
CA MET A 172 -5.38 -11.46 -3.79
C MET A 172 -5.58 -10.58 -5.02
N GLN A 173 -5.91 -9.30 -4.82
CA GLN A 173 -6.02 -8.34 -5.92
C GLN A 173 -4.67 -8.11 -6.60
N TRP A 174 -3.55 -8.23 -5.91
CA TRP A 174 -2.21 -8.07 -6.51
C TRP A 174 -1.92 -9.07 -7.63
N LEU A 175 -2.45 -10.29 -7.52
CA LEU A 175 -2.25 -11.35 -8.52
C LEU A 175 -2.85 -11.05 -9.90
N ARG A 176 -3.61 -9.96 -10.05
CA ARG A 176 -4.12 -9.53 -11.35
C ARG A 176 -3.06 -8.92 -12.27
N TYR A 177 -1.93 -8.47 -11.71
CA TYR A 177 -0.85 -7.95 -12.54
C TYR A 177 -0.06 -9.11 -13.17
N PRO A 178 0.43 -8.96 -14.40
CA PRO A 178 1.20 -10.00 -15.08
C PRO A 178 2.40 -10.45 -14.25
N GLU A 179 2.56 -11.77 -14.11
CA GLU A 179 3.65 -12.42 -13.34
C GLU A 179 3.76 -11.99 -11.88
N ALA A 180 2.70 -11.38 -11.32
CA ALA A 180 2.71 -10.90 -9.96
C ALA A 180 3.05 -12.01 -8.97
N GLN A 181 3.80 -11.65 -7.94
CA GLN A 181 4.11 -12.55 -6.83
C GLN A 181 3.79 -11.90 -5.49
N VAL A 182 3.40 -12.75 -4.53
CA VAL A 182 3.01 -12.37 -3.17
C VAL A 182 3.80 -13.23 -2.19
N PHE A 183 4.49 -12.57 -1.28
CA PHE A 183 5.14 -13.18 -0.14
C PHE A 183 4.49 -12.66 1.13
N TYR A 184 3.90 -13.55 1.92
CA TYR A 184 3.10 -13.18 3.08
C TYR A 184 3.72 -13.74 4.35
N PHE A 185 4.19 -12.87 5.23
CA PHE A 185 4.64 -13.23 6.58
C PHE A 185 3.47 -12.99 7.53
N ASP A 186 2.89 -14.09 8.00
CA ASP A 186 1.63 -14.12 8.74
C ASP A 186 1.87 -14.55 10.20
N LYS A 187 0.96 -14.15 11.07
CA LYS A 187 0.91 -14.56 12.46
C LYS A 187 -0.52 -14.95 12.82
N GLY A 188 -0.73 -16.23 13.13
CA GLY A 188 -2.04 -16.78 13.46
C GLY A 188 -2.80 -17.32 12.24
N ALA A 189 -2.09 -17.66 11.17
CA ALA A 189 -2.63 -18.33 9.97
C ALA A 189 -3.85 -17.63 9.32
N SER A 190 -3.96 -16.32 9.46
CA SER A 190 -5.07 -15.51 8.93
C SER A 190 -5.16 -15.51 7.40
N SER A 191 -4.03 -15.76 6.73
CA SER A 191 -3.92 -15.80 5.27
C SER A 191 -4.08 -17.21 4.67
N ARG A 192 -4.18 -18.26 5.50
CA ARG A 192 -4.23 -19.66 5.04
C ARG A 192 -5.30 -19.92 4.00
N ALA A 193 -6.51 -19.39 4.21
CA ALA A 193 -7.61 -19.54 3.26
C ALA A 193 -7.29 -18.91 1.90
N SER A 194 -6.78 -17.68 1.88
CA SER A 194 -6.39 -16.97 0.65
C SER A 194 -5.25 -17.68 -0.08
N THR A 195 -4.28 -18.22 0.67
CA THR A 195 -3.18 -19.00 0.11
C THR A 195 -3.67 -20.23 -0.60
N LEU A 196 -4.59 -20.99 0.00
CA LEU A 196 -5.17 -22.19 -0.62
C LEU A 196 -6.05 -21.84 -1.83
N LEU A 197 -6.85 -20.77 -1.74
CA LEU A 197 -7.73 -20.32 -2.83
C LEU A 197 -6.95 -19.87 -4.08
N THR A 198 -5.74 -19.31 -3.88
CA THR A 198 -4.88 -18.85 -4.97
C THR A 198 -3.95 -19.95 -5.53
N GLY A 199 -4.02 -21.18 -4.98
CA GLY A 199 -3.09 -22.26 -5.32
C GLY A 199 -1.66 -22.00 -4.82
N GLY A 200 -1.49 -21.09 -3.85
CA GLY A 200 -0.24 -20.76 -3.22
C GLY A 200 0.28 -21.86 -2.28
N GLN A 201 1.45 -21.61 -1.69
CA GLN A 201 2.07 -22.51 -0.72
C GLN A 201 1.99 -21.90 0.68
N PHE A 202 1.52 -22.68 1.66
CA PHE A 202 1.42 -22.25 3.05
C PHE A 202 2.40 -23.05 3.89
N TYR A 203 3.38 -22.37 4.47
CA TYR A 203 4.43 -22.99 5.27
C TYR A 203 4.31 -22.55 6.73
N VAL A 204 4.35 -23.52 7.65
CA VAL A 204 4.44 -23.26 9.09
C VAL A 204 5.91 -23.30 9.49
N LEU A 205 6.44 -22.20 10.02
CA LEU A 205 7.82 -22.12 10.46
C LEU A 205 7.96 -22.51 11.92
N GLY A 206 8.86 -23.45 12.22
CA GLY A 206 9.22 -23.83 13.59
C GLY A 206 8.45 -25.00 14.20
N GLY A 207 7.53 -25.62 13.45
CA GLY A 207 6.74 -26.75 13.94
C GLY A 207 7.32 -28.12 13.61
N ASP A 208 7.08 -29.08 14.49
CA ASP A 208 7.53 -30.48 14.38
C ASP A 208 6.99 -31.21 13.12
N GLN A 209 5.94 -30.67 12.50
CA GLN A 209 5.32 -31.20 11.27
C GLN A 209 5.63 -30.38 10.02
N SER A 210 6.58 -29.45 10.08
CA SER A 210 6.93 -28.64 8.91
C SER A 210 7.72 -29.46 7.89
N GLU A 211 7.17 -29.59 6.67
CA GLU A 211 7.93 -30.09 5.50
C GLU A 211 8.99 -29.08 5.03
N LEU A 212 9.07 -27.90 5.65
CA LEU A 212 9.99 -26.85 5.26
C LEU A 212 11.35 -27.05 5.93
N ALA A 213 12.34 -27.35 5.12
CA ALA A 213 13.73 -27.50 5.53
C ALA A 213 14.61 -26.76 4.51
N PHE A 214 15.47 -25.90 5.02
CA PHE A 214 16.30 -25.03 4.22
C PHE A 214 17.73 -25.57 4.12
N GLN A 215 18.38 -25.25 3.00
CA GLN A 215 19.79 -25.53 2.78
C GLN A 215 20.55 -24.20 2.50
N PRO A 216 20.94 -23.45 3.54
CA PRO A 216 21.56 -22.14 3.37
C PRO A 216 22.91 -22.17 2.65
N LEU A 217 23.67 -23.25 2.81
CA LEU A 217 25.01 -23.40 2.27
C LEU A 217 25.03 -24.06 0.87
N ALA A 218 23.89 -24.19 0.21
CA ALA A 218 23.80 -24.86 -1.10
C ALA A 218 24.66 -24.19 -2.21
N HIS A 219 24.80 -22.85 -2.16
CA HIS A 219 25.28 -22.03 -3.28
C HIS A 219 26.70 -21.48 -3.08
N LEU A 220 27.55 -22.16 -2.31
CA LEU A 220 28.90 -21.68 -1.98
C LEU A 220 29.87 -21.57 -3.17
N ASP A 221 29.44 -21.92 -4.39
CA ASP A 221 30.23 -21.78 -5.62
C ASP A 221 30.46 -20.31 -6.00
N ALA A 222 29.46 -19.45 -5.80
CA ALA A 222 29.55 -18.03 -6.16
C ALA A 222 30.25 -17.22 -5.05
N PRO A 223 31.20 -16.31 -5.38
CA PRO A 223 31.90 -15.50 -4.39
C PRO A 223 30.96 -14.68 -3.50
N ASP A 224 29.94 -14.05 -4.08
CA ASP A 224 28.96 -13.24 -3.36
C ASP A 224 28.10 -14.09 -2.40
N ASP A 225 27.69 -15.30 -2.83
CA ASP A 225 26.94 -16.22 -1.97
C ASP A 225 27.80 -16.77 -0.83
N ARG A 226 29.09 -16.99 -1.07
CA ARG A 226 30.04 -17.42 -0.04
C ARG A 226 30.31 -16.31 0.98
N ALA A 227 30.47 -15.07 0.53
CA ALA A 227 30.62 -13.91 1.40
C ALA A 227 29.37 -13.70 2.27
N TRP A 228 28.18 -13.79 1.66
CA TRP A 228 26.91 -13.76 2.39
C TRP A 228 26.82 -14.89 3.43
N ALA A 229 27.18 -16.12 3.05
CA ALA A 229 27.15 -17.26 3.97
C ALA A 229 28.13 -17.08 5.13
N GLN A 230 29.31 -16.49 4.88
CA GLN A 230 30.27 -16.17 5.94
C GLN A 230 29.68 -15.16 6.94
N GLU A 231 29.09 -14.07 6.47
CA GLU A 231 28.44 -13.07 7.34
C GLU A 231 27.27 -13.69 8.12
N TRP A 232 26.45 -14.50 7.46
CA TRP A 232 25.32 -15.18 8.09
C TRP A 232 25.74 -16.16 9.19
N VAL A 233 26.79 -16.95 8.95
CA VAL A 233 27.39 -17.84 9.98
C VAL A 233 28.01 -17.03 11.12
N GLN A 234 28.67 -15.90 10.83
CA GLN A 234 29.20 -15.01 11.86
C GLN A 234 28.09 -14.41 12.72
N ASP A 235 26.97 -14.01 12.14
CA ASP A 235 25.81 -13.49 12.88
C ASP A 235 25.25 -14.56 13.84
N ILE A 236 25.17 -15.83 13.40
CA ILE A 236 24.75 -16.96 14.26
C ILE A 236 25.71 -17.12 15.44
N VAL A 237 27.01 -17.16 15.16
CA VAL A 237 28.06 -17.35 16.18
C VAL A 237 28.08 -16.19 17.18
N ALA A 238 27.91 -14.96 16.70
CA ALA A 238 27.84 -13.76 17.52
C ALA A 238 26.58 -13.74 18.42
N ALA A 239 25.44 -14.23 17.92
CA ALA A 239 24.20 -14.29 18.68
C ALA A 239 24.29 -15.23 19.90
N GLU A 240 25.14 -16.26 19.83
CA GLU A 240 25.44 -17.17 20.95
C GLU A 240 26.55 -16.62 21.88
N GLY A 241 26.97 -15.36 21.68
CA GLY A 241 27.92 -14.66 22.56
C GLY A 241 29.39 -14.91 22.25
N VAL A 242 29.72 -15.59 21.15
CA VAL A 242 31.10 -15.83 20.74
C VAL A 242 31.65 -14.61 19.98
N PRO A 243 32.77 -14.01 20.40
CA PRO A 243 33.31 -12.82 19.75
C PRO A 243 33.87 -13.15 18.36
N ILE A 244 33.45 -12.37 17.34
CA ILE A 244 33.91 -12.54 15.95
C ILE A 244 35.28 -11.87 15.77
N THR A 245 36.34 -12.60 16.14
CA THR A 245 37.75 -12.19 15.99
C THR A 245 38.29 -12.58 14.60
N PRO A 246 39.41 -12.00 14.14
CA PRO A 246 40.01 -12.38 12.85
C PRO A 246 40.27 -13.90 12.70
N PRO A 247 40.80 -14.62 13.71
CA PRO A 247 40.93 -16.08 13.64
C PRO A 247 39.59 -16.81 13.41
N VAL A 248 38.52 -16.40 14.11
CA VAL A 248 37.17 -16.96 13.92
C VAL A 248 36.65 -16.70 12.50
N LYS A 249 36.89 -15.50 11.96
CA LYS A 249 36.50 -15.15 10.59
C LYS A 249 37.22 -16.02 9.56
N ASP A 250 38.53 -16.22 9.74
CA ASP A 250 39.37 -17.02 8.83
C ASP A 250 39.03 -18.51 8.90
N GLU A 251 38.69 -19.00 10.10
CA GLU A 251 38.25 -20.38 10.32
C GLU A 251 36.91 -20.64 9.63
N ILE A 252 35.90 -19.79 9.85
CA ILE A 252 34.60 -19.88 9.17
C ILE A 252 34.78 -19.82 7.65
N TRP A 253 35.60 -18.89 7.15
CA TRP A 253 35.86 -18.76 5.72
C TRP A 253 36.52 -20.01 5.13
N SER A 254 37.49 -20.59 5.84
CA SER A 254 38.17 -21.81 5.41
C SER A 254 37.24 -23.02 5.45
N GLY A 255 36.40 -23.15 6.47
CA GLY A 255 35.36 -24.17 6.53
C GLY A 255 34.37 -24.08 5.36
N LEU A 256 33.90 -22.87 5.03
CA LEU A 256 33.01 -22.64 3.89
C LEU A 256 33.69 -22.93 2.54
N ARG A 257 34.97 -22.62 2.39
CA ARG A 257 35.74 -22.98 1.18
C ARG A 257 35.86 -24.50 1.02
N ASN A 258 36.23 -25.20 2.09
CA ASN A 258 36.32 -26.66 2.08
C ASN A 258 34.97 -27.30 1.75
N LEU A 259 33.88 -26.76 2.32
CA LEU A 259 32.54 -27.24 2.05
C LEU A 259 32.12 -27.02 0.59
N ALA A 260 32.58 -25.94 -0.05
CA ALA A 260 32.29 -25.64 -1.45
C ALA A 260 32.94 -26.65 -2.41
N GLU A 261 34.07 -27.25 -2.05
CA GLU A 261 34.74 -28.30 -2.84
C GLU A 261 33.95 -29.62 -2.86
N GLY A 262 33.07 -29.82 -1.88
CA GLY A 262 32.22 -30.99 -1.77
C GLY A 262 30.93 -30.92 -2.62
N PRO A 263 30.26 -32.08 -2.82
CA PRO A 263 28.94 -32.16 -3.44
C PRO A 263 27.91 -31.25 -2.79
N ARG A 264 26.99 -30.70 -3.59
CA ARG A 264 25.99 -29.71 -3.14
C ARG A 264 25.12 -30.22 -2.00
N ASP A 265 24.73 -31.49 -2.01
CA ASP A 265 23.90 -32.14 -0.98
C ASP A 265 24.62 -32.28 0.37
N GLN A 266 25.95 -32.22 0.39
CA GLN A 266 26.74 -32.27 1.63
C GLN A 266 26.97 -30.89 2.25
N ARG A 267 26.63 -29.81 1.54
CA ARG A 267 26.82 -28.42 1.99
C ARG A 267 25.78 -28.06 3.05
N THR A 268 26.07 -28.44 4.29
CA THR A 268 25.18 -28.45 5.45
C THR A 268 25.89 -27.81 6.66
N LEU A 269 25.12 -27.31 7.63
CA LEU A 269 25.65 -26.80 8.90
C LEU A 269 26.29 -27.91 9.73
N THR A 270 25.75 -29.14 9.70
CA THR A 270 26.40 -30.31 10.33
C THR A 270 27.82 -30.48 9.80
N LEU A 271 28.00 -30.49 8.48
CA LEU A 271 29.32 -30.69 7.90
C LEU A 271 30.23 -29.49 8.12
N LEU A 272 29.71 -28.26 8.07
CA LEU A 272 30.46 -27.07 8.45
C LEU A 272 30.98 -27.17 9.88
N ALA A 273 30.12 -27.48 10.85
CA ALA A 273 30.48 -27.61 12.26
C ALA A 273 31.50 -28.71 12.52
N ALA A 274 31.55 -29.74 11.67
CA ALA A 274 32.58 -30.78 11.74
C ALA A 274 33.97 -30.29 11.29
N THR A 275 34.04 -29.27 10.42
CA THR A 275 35.31 -28.67 9.98
C THR A 275 35.90 -27.67 10.99
N ILE A 276 35.04 -27.05 11.81
CA ILE A 276 35.44 -26.06 12.82
C ILE A 276 36.18 -26.75 13.97
N GLN A 277 37.34 -26.20 14.34
CA GLN A 277 38.20 -26.66 15.43
C GLN A 277 37.93 -25.89 16.74
N ASP A 278 37.63 -24.59 16.65
CA ASP A 278 37.27 -23.78 17.81
C ASP A 278 35.98 -24.33 18.48
N GLN A 279 36.09 -24.74 19.74
CA GLN A 279 34.99 -25.38 20.45
C GLN A 279 33.83 -24.42 20.75
N ALA A 280 34.11 -23.12 20.93
CA ALA A 280 33.06 -22.13 21.16
C ALA A 280 32.28 -21.87 19.88
N VAL A 281 32.96 -21.73 18.74
CA VAL A 281 32.30 -21.59 17.43
C VAL A 281 31.48 -22.84 17.09
N LYS A 282 32.05 -24.03 17.31
CA LYS A 282 31.35 -25.29 17.09
C LYS A 282 30.12 -25.45 18.00
N ALA A 283 30.23 -25.08 19.27
CA ALA A 283 29.10 -25.09 20.21
C ALA A 283 27.99 -24.12 19.76
N ALA A 284 28.36 -22.93 19.25
CA ALA A 284 27.39 -21.96 18.73
C ALA A 284 26.62 -22.46 17.49
N LEU A 285 27.25 -23.28 16.65
CA LEU A 285 26.60 -23.87 15.47
C LEU A 285 25.76 -25.11 15.79
N THR A 286 26.08 -25.82 16.87
CA THR A 286 25.45 -27.10 17.25
C THR A 286 23.92 -27.06 17.25
N PRO A 287 23.25 -26.00 17.79
CA PRO A 287 21.79 -25.94 17.79
C PRO A 287 21.13 -25.99 16.41
N TYR A 288 21.86 -25.58 15.37
CA TYR A 288 21.38 -25.50 13.99
C TYR A 288 21.84 -26.68 13.13
N THR A 289 22.54 -27.65 13.73
CA THR A 289 22.87 -28.93 13.08
C THR A 289 21.76 -29.94 13.24
N LEU A 290 21.80 -31.07 12.51
CA LEU A 290 20.88 -32.20 12.67
C LEU A 290 20.81 -32.77 14.11
N SER A 291 21.84 -32.54 14.93
CA SER A 291 21.87 -32.94 16.34
C SER A 291 21.20 -31.92 17.28
N GLY A 292 20.92 -30.72 16.80
CA GLY A 292 20.35 -29.62 17.55
C GLY A 292 18.86 -29.39 17.29
N PRO A 293 18.18 -28.58 18.13
CA PRO A 293 16.75 -28.32 18.04
C PRO A 293 16.30 -27.66 16.72
N TYR A 294 17.19 -26.93 16.02
CA TYR A 294 16.85 -26.18 14.81
C TYR A 294 17.41 -26.80 13.52
N GLY A 295 18.03 -27.97 13.60
CA GLY A 295 18.56 -28.68 12.43
C GLY A 295 17.49 -28.98 11.37
N HIS A 296 16.28 -29.30 11.81
CA HIS A 296 15.14 -29.54 10.92
C HIS A 296 14.79 -28.33 10.04
N LEU A 297 15.14 -27.10 10.46
CA LEU A 297 14.87 -25.87 9.71
C LEU A 297 16.01 -25.50 8.76
N LEU A 298 17.27 -25.61 9.18
CA LEU A 298 18.41 -24.98 8.50
C LEU A 298 19.49 -25.94 8.01
N ASP A 299 19.36 -27.24 8.28
CA ASP A 299 20.39 -28.23 8.00
C ASP A 299 19.96 -29.30 6.99
N ALA A 300 19.10 -28.91 6.05
CA ALA A 300 18.65 -29.80 4.99
C ALA A 300 19.77 -30.05 3.97
N ASN A 301 19.78 -31.24 3.38
CA ASN A 301 20.62 -31.53 2.21
C ASN A 301 20.00 -31.04 0.88
N GLN A 302 18.74 -30.63 0.89
CA GLN A 302 18.01 -30.05 -0.23
C GLN A 302 17.01 -29.02 0.30
N ASN A 303 16.91 -27.87 -0.37
CA ASN A 303 15.93 -26.86 -0.01
C ASN A 303 14.52 -27.28 -0.48
N THR A 304 13.56 -27.36 0.44
CA THR A 304 12.18 -27.75 0.12
C THR A 304 11.27 -26.58 -0.31
N LEU A 305 11.77 -25.34 -0.27
CA LEU A 305 11.03 -24.15 -0.70
C LEU A 305 10.73 -24.20 -2.20
N LYS A 306 9.48 -24.54 -2.57
CA LYS A 306 9.04 -24.62 -3.96
C LYS A 306 8.70 -23.24 -4.53
N PRO A 307 9.08 -22.92 -5.78
CA PRO A 307 8.70 -21.68 -6.42
C PRO A 307 7.17 -21.63 -6.62
N ALA A 308 6.55 -20.54 -6.17
CA ALA A 308 5.13 -20.28 -6.37
C ALA A 308 4.88 -18.77 -6.51
N ALA A 309 3.81 -18.38 -7.21
CA ALA A 309 3.40 -16.97 -7.29
C ALA A 309 2.96 -16.44 -5.92
N TRP A 310 2.36 -17.28 -5.07
CA TRP A 310 1.98 -16.94 -3.71
C TRP A 310 2.65 -17.88 -2.71
N GLN A 311 3.37 -17.32 -1.74
CA GLN A 311 3.94 -18.08 -0.62
C GLN A 311 3.62 -17.38 0.70
N THR A 312 3.10 -18.14 1.64
CA THR A 312 2.85 -17.68 3.01
C THR A 312 3.78 -18.40 3.97
N PHE A 313 4.38 -17.64 4.86
CA PHE A 313 5.19 -18.08 5.97
C PHE A 313 4.46 -17.73 7.28
N GLU A 314 3.84 -18.72 7.90
CA GLU A 314 3.26 -18.62 9.24
C GLU A 314 4.41 -18.66 10.25
N MET A 315 4.49 -17.64 11.10
CA MET A 315 5.65 -17.41 11.96
C MET A 315 5.41 -17.63 13.45
N ALA A 316 4.19 -17.95 13.89
CA ALA A 316 3.83 -17.93 15.31
C ALA A 316 4.74 -18.82 16.17
N GLU A 317 5.08 -20.02 15.68
CA GLU A 317 5.95 -20.96 16.39
C GLU A 317 7.42 -20.51 16.32
N LEU A 318 7.94 -20.14 15.15
CA LEU A 318 9.30 -19.61 14.99
C LEU A 318 9.56 -18.39 15.89
N MET A 319 8.55 -17.55 16.10
CA MET A 319 8.65 -16.36 16.95
C MET A 319 8.80 -16.68 18.44
N ALA A 320 8.41 -17.89 18.89
CA ALA A 320 8.73 -18.36 20.24
C ALA A 320 10.22 -18.70 20.40
N SER A 321 10.90 -19.05 19.31
CA SER A 321 12.31 -19.45 19.27
C SER A 321 13.23 -18.30 18.85
N LYS A 322 13.62 -17.45 19.80
CA LYS A 322 14.48 -16.27 19.55
C LYS A 322 15.78 -16.59 18.79
N SER A 323 16.43 -17.71 19.12
CA SER A 323 17.68 -18.12 18.47
C SER A 323 17.49 -18.51 17.00
N ALA A 324 16.36 -19.14 16.64
CA ALA A 324 16.08 -19.57 15.27
C ALA A 324 15.50 -18.46 14.39
N LEU A 325 14.80 -17.49 14.97
CA LEU A 325 14.08 -16.44 14.24
C LEU A 325 14.98 -15.68 13.26
N ALA A 326 16.10 -15.12 13.75
CA ALA A 326 16.96 -14.29 12.92
C ALA A 326 17.69 -15.08 11.81
N PRO A 327 18.31 -16.25 12.07
CA PRO A 327 18.95 -17.05 11.03
C PRO A 327 17.98 -17.50 9.93
N VAL A 328 16.79 -17.98 10.31
CA VAL A 328 15.76 -18.45 9.37
C VAL A 328 15.24 -17.31 8.50
N LEU A 329 14.85 -16.19 9.11
CA LEU A 329 14.35 -15.04 8.34
C LEU A 329 15.39 -14.44 7.41
N THR A 330 16.65 -14.33 7.85
CA THR A 330 17.73 -13.82 7.00
C THR A 330 17.90 -14.69 5.76
N TYR A 331 17.81 -16.01 5.90
CA TYR A 331 17.88 -16.93 4.77
C TYR A 331 16.65 -16.84 3.85
N ILE A 332 15.43 -16.74 4.41
CA ILE A 332 14.22 -16.57 3.61
C ILE A 332 14.33 -15.28 2.79
N PHE A 333 14.74 -14.17 3.39
CA PHE A 333 14.91 -12.91 2.66
C PHE A 333 15.97 -13.01 1.57
N ARG A 334 17.12 -13.64 1.83
CA ARG A 334 18.11 -13.94 0.78
C ARG A 334 17.51 -14.74 -0.36
N SER A 335 16.64 -15.70 -0.06
CA SER A 335 15.94 -16.52 -1.07
C SER A 335 14.93 -15.70 -1.87
N LEU A 336 14.22 -14.76 -1.23
CA LEU A 336 13.27 -13.85 -1.88
C LEU A 336 13.97 -12.81 -2.75
N GLU A 337 15.11 -12.27 -2.32
CA GLU A 337 15.92 -11.32 -3.11
C GLU A 337 16.25 -11.85 -4.51
N ARG A 338 16.60 -13.14 -4.60
CA ARG A 338 16.87 -13.82 -5.88
C ARG A 338 15.66 -13.88 -6.80
N ARG A 339 14.45 -13.69 -6.28
CA ARG A 339 13.19 -13.62 -7.04
C ARG A 339 12.75 -12.20 -7.37
N PHE A 340 13.41 -11.18 -6.85
CA PHE A 340 13.07 -9.79 -7.12
C PHE A 340 13.68 -9.32 -8.45
N ASP A 341 13.24 -9.95 -9.53
CA ASP A 341 13.70 -9.73 -10.90
C ASP A 341 12.94 -8.60 -11.63
N GLY A 342 12.25 -7.72 -10.88
CA GLY A 342 11.44 -6.62 -11.40
C GLY A 342 9.97 -6.96 -11.66
N ARG A 343 9.54 -8.22 -11.51
CA ARG A 343 8.10 -8.54 -11.59
C ARG A 343 7.33 -7.90 -10.43
N PRO A 344 6.05 -7.50 -10.61
CA PRO A 344 5.27 -6.87 -9.55
C PRO A 344 5.22 -7.75 -8.29
N THR A 345 5.86 -7.29 -7.21
CA THR A 345 6.00 -8.10 -5.99
C THR A 345 5.35 -7.42 -4.81
N LEU A 346 4.47 -8.14 -4.11
CA LEU A 346 3.90 -7.70 -2.84
C LEU A 346 4.50 -8.50 -1.69
N LEU A 347 5.16 -7.81 -0.76
CA LEU A 347 5.64 -8.36 0.49
C LEU A 347 4.71 -7.89 1.62
N VAL A 348 3.97 -8.82 2.24
CA VAL A 348 3.07 -8.52 3.36
C VAL A 348 3.72 -8.95 4.67
N LEU A 349 3.75 -8.04 5.64
CA LEU A 349 4.30 -8.25 6.98
C LEU A 349 3.21 -7.96 8.02
N ASP A 350 2.45 -8.98 8.43
CA ASP A 350 1.35 -8.85 9.41
C ASP A 350 1.88 -9.11 10.83
N GLU A 351 1.97 -8.07 11.66
CA GLU A 351 2.58 -8.06 13.00
C GLU A 351 4.05 -8.53 13.05
N ALA A 352 4.61 -9.04 11.96
CA ALA A 352 5.97 -9.54 11.85
C ALA A 352 7.00 -8.42 12.06
N TRP A 353 6.67 -7.18 11.71
CA TRP A 353 7.58 -6.03 11.83
C TRP A 353 7.91 -5.66 13.29
N LEU A 354 7.03 -5.95 14.25
CA LEU A 354 7.28 -5.69 15.68
C LEU A 354 8.46 -6.49 16.23
N PHE A 355 8.76 -7.62 15.59
CA PHE A 355 9.86 -8.51 15.96
C PHE A 355 11.15 -8.13 15.23
N LEU A 356 11.04 -7.21 14.27
CA LEU A 356 12.14 -6.57 13.55
C LEU A 356 12.60 -5.29 14.26
N ASP A 357 12.31 -5.13 15.55
CA ASP A 357 12.54 -3.88 16.29
C ASP A 357 13.65 -3.98 17.35
N GLN A 358 14.19 -5.17 17.62
CA GLN A 358 15.22 -5.38 18.66
C GLN A 358 16.46 -6.08 18.10
N GLY A 359 17.64 -5.48 18.31
CA GLY A 359 18.95 -6.05 17.98
C GLY A 359 19.50 -5.70 16.58
N ALA A 360 20.69 -6.18 16.26
CA ALA A 360 21.37 -5.90 14.98
C ALA A 360 20.56 -6.37 13.74
N PHE A 361 19.74 -7.39 13.91
CA PHE A 361 18.85 -7.95 12.90
C PHE A 361 17.77 -6.94 12.43
N ALA A 362 17.21 -6.16 13.35
CA ALA A 362 16.24 -5.11 13.06
C ALA A 362 16.75 -4.07 12.07
N ALA A 363 18.00 -3.61 12.29
CA ALA A 363 18.63 -2.59 11.48
C ALA A 363 18.84 -3.07 10.03
N LYS A 364 19.36 -4.29 9.86
CA LYS A 364 19.59 -4.91 8.54
C LYS A 364 18.28 -5.00 7.74
N ILE A 365 17.18 -5.39 8.39
CA ILE A 365 15.88 -5.51 7.70
C ILE A 365 15.30 -4.14 7.36
N ARG A 366 15.38 -3.16 8.26
CA ARG A 366 14.91 -1.79 7.93
C ARG A 366 15.68 -1.21 6.74
N GLU A 367 16.99 -1.43 6.68
CA GLU A 367 17.81 -1.02 5.54
C GLU A 367 17.40 -1.76 4.27
N TRP A 368 17.26 -3.08 4.35
CA TRP A 368 16.81 -3.92 3.25
C TRP A 368 15.46 -3.44 2.67
N LEU A 369 14.45 -3.25 3.52
CA LEU A 369 13.11 -2.79 3.12
C LEU A 369 13.15 -1.45 2.38
N LYS A 370 14.07 -0.54 2.70
CA LYS A 370 14.25 0.73 1.97
C LYS A 370 14.78 0.55 0.55
N THR A 371 15.50 -0.54 0.28
CA THR A 371 16.07 -0.82 -1.04
C THR A 371 15.09 -1.52 -1.98
N LEU A 372 14.05 -2.17 -1.43
CA LEU A 372 13.13 -3.03 -2.16
C LEU A 372 12.37 -2.34 -3.30
N ARG A 373 12.13 -1.02 -3.20
CA ARG A 373 11.54 -0.25 -4.31
C ARG A 373 12.32 -0.39 -5.62
N LYS A 374 13.65 -0.52 -5.57
CA LYS A 374 14.52 -0.64 -6.76
C LYS A 374 14.25 -1.92 -7.53
N PHE A 375 13.66 -2.91 -6.88
CA PHE A 375 13.33 -4.21 -7.47
C PHE A 375 11.84 -4.37 -7.77
N ASN A 376 11.07 -3.26 -7.79
CA ASN A 376 9.62 -3.25 -8.02
C ASN A 376 8.84 -4.05 -6.96
N VAL A 377 9.25 -3.93 -5.70
CA VAL A 377 8.62 -4.59 -4.55
C VAL A 377 7.86 -3.57 -3.70
N ALA A 378 6.55 -3.76 -3.57
CA ALA A 378 5.70 -3.05 -2.62
C ALA A 378 5.66 -3.82 -1.29
N VAL A 379 5.76 -3.10 -0.17
CA VAL A 379 5.79 -3.70 1.17
C VAL A 379 4.59 -3.19 1.95
N VAL A 380 3.76 -4.09 2.47
CA VAL A 380 2.59 -3.75 3.28
C VAL A 380 2.82 -4.19 4.71
N PHE A 381 2.92 -3.22 5.61
CA PHE A 381 3.03 -3.43 7.05
C PHE A 381 1.66 -3.40 7.70
N ALA A 382 1.41 -4.29 8.66
CA ALA A 382 0.21 -4.27 9.46
C ALA A 382 0.52 -4.33 10.96
N THR A 383 -0.12 -3.45 11.75
CA THR A 383 0.01 -3.39 13.21
C THR A 383 -1.31 -3.13 13.92
N GLN A 384 -1.44 -3.61 15.14
CA GLN A 384 -2.50 -3.25 16.08
C GLN A 384 -2.27 -1.90 16.78
N SER A 385 -1.01 -1.50 16.98
CA SER A 385 -0.65 -0.31 17.74
C SER A 385 0.56 0.40 17.12
N LEU A 386 0.59 1.73 17.26
CA LEU A 386 1.70 2.61 16.88
C LEU A 386 2.57 3.03 18.09
N ALA A 387 2.26 2.48 19.27
CA ALA A 387 2.84 2.89 20.56
C ALA A 387 4.32 2.54 20.71
#